data_AF-A0AAU4BXC9-F1
#
_entry.id   AF-A0AAU4BXC9-F1
#
_cell.length_a   1.000
_cell.length_b   1.000
_cell.length_c   1.000
_cell.angle_alpha   90.00
_cell.angle_beta   90.00
_cell.angle_gamma   90.00
#
_symmetry.space_group_name_H-M   'P 1'
#
loop_
_entity.id
_entity.type
_entity.pdbx_description
1 polymer ?
#
loop_
_entity_poly.entity_id
_entity_poly.type
_entity_poly.pdbx_seq_one_letter_code
_entity_poly.pdbx_strand_id
1 'polypeptide(L)'
;MATTPHAGSSTDICAQMRHDAELGKKELKEERKKLSALKLKLMHETDPIKAQQLREEIEALENGIKSDEAQLQALLEDISANCSGH
;
A
#
# COMPACT_ATOMS: atom_id res chain seq x y z
N MET A 1 6.42 -14.14 42.98
CA MET A 1 7.39 -14.14 41.86
C MET A 1 6.77 -13.31 40.75
N ALA A 2 7.42 -12.20 40.38
CA ALA A 2 6.90 -11.27 39.40
C ALA A 2 6.99 -11.88 37.99
N THR A 3 5.86 -12.02 37.30
CA THR A 3 5.83 -12.33 35.87
C THR A 3 6.23 -11.07 35.12
N THR A 4 7.48 -11.02 34.66
CA THR A 4 7.94 -10.06 33.67
C THR A 4 7.05 -10.16 32.43
N PRO A 5 6.39 -9.06 31.99
CA PRO A 5 5.71 -9.07 30.70
C PRO A 5 6.79 -9.24 29.64
N HIS A 6 6.64 -10.29 28.83
CA HIS A 6 7.48 -10.54 27.68
C HIS A 6 7.31 -9.33 26.75
N ALA A 7 8.27 -8.40 26.78
CA ALA A 7 8.45 -7.46 25.69
C ALA A 7 8.46 -8.30 24.42
N GLY A 8 7.51 -8.05 23.51
CA GLY A 8 7.40 -8.80 22.25
C GLY A 8 8.81 -8.91 21.65
N SER A 9 9.30 -10.14 21.51
CA SER A 9 10.65 -10.37 21.02
C SER A 9 10.80 -9.66 19.68
N SER A 10 11.98 -9.09 19.39
CA SER A 10 12.28 -8.41 18.12
C SER A 10 11.84 -9.19 16.87
N THR A 11 11.80 -10.53 16.97
CA THR A 11 11.23 -11.46 15.99
C THR A 11 9.73 -11.30 15.69
N ASP A 12 8.91 -10.97 16.69
CA ASP A 12 7.46 -10.76 16.57
C ASP A 12 7.15 -9.45 15.83
N ILE A 13 7.88 -8.38 16.15
CA ILE A 13 7.81 -7.08 15.47
C ILE A 13 8.19 -7.24 13.98
N CYS A 14 9.26 -7.97 13.70
CA CYS A 14 9.70 -8.27 12.34
C CYS A 14 8.75 -9.18 11.54
N ALA A 15 8.01 -10.07 12.21
CA ALA A 15 6.97 -10.86 11.58
C ALA A 15 5.76 -9.97 11.25
N GLN A 16 5.35 -9.10 12.18
CA GLN A 16 4.27 -8.15 11.98
C GLN A 16 4.55 -7.18 10.83
N MET A 17 5.73 -6.55 10.80
CA MET A 17 6.10 -5.64 9.71
C MET A 17 6.10 -6.32 8.34
N ARG A 18 6.59 -7.56 8.25
CA ARG A 18 6.54 -8.35 7.00
C ARG A 18 5.11 -8.64 6.57
N HIS A 19 4.23 -8.92 7.53
CA HIS A 19 2.82 -9.13 7.27
C HIS A 19 2.13 -7.83 6.78
N ASP A 20 2.38 -6.69 7.44
CA ASP A 20 1.91 -5.38 7.00
C ASP A 20 2.41 -5.02 5.60
N ALA A 21 3.67 -5.30 5.28
CA ALA A 21 4.21 -5.09 3.95
C ALA A 21 3.54 -5.99 2.88
N GLU A 22 3.21 -7.24 3.23
CA GLU A 22 2.46 -8.15 2.34
C GLU A 22 1.02 -7.67 2.11
N LEU A 23 0.36 -7.13 3.15
CA LEU A 23 -0.97 -6.54 3.04
C LEU A 23 -0.94 -5.29 2.16
N GLY A 24 -0.01 -4.37 2.40
CA GLY A 24 0.16 -3.16 1.58
C GLY A 24 0.42 -3.47 0.11
N LYS A 25 1.19 -4.53 -0.21
CA LYS A 25 1.35 -5.00 -1.59
C LYS A 25 0.04 -5.47 -2.22
N LYS A 26 -0.81 -6.16 -1.46
CA LYS A 26 -2.11 -6.64 -1.95
C LYS A 26 -3.07 -5.47 -2.17
N GLU A 27 -3.10 -4.52 -1.26
CA GLU A 27 -3.92 -3.31 -1.39
C GLU A 27 -3.50 -2.49 -2.61
N LEU A 28 -2.21 -2.20 -2.78
CA LEU A 28 -1.69 -1.51 -3.97
C LEU A 28 -2.04 -2.23 -5.28
N LYS A 29 -2.03 -3.57 -5.27
CA LYS A 29 -2.44 -4.37 -6.44
C LYS A 29 -3.93 -4.19 -6.73
N GLU A 30 -4.77 -4.14 -5.70
CA GLU A 30 -6.22 -3.89 -5.84
C GLU A 30 -6.48 -2.47 -6.34
N GLU A 31 -5.78 -1.48 -5.81
CA GLU A 31 -5.88 -0.08 -6.24
C GLU A 31 -5.43 0.10 -7.69
N ARG A 32 -4.34 -0.54 -8.12
CA ARG A 32 -3.92 -0.55 -9.52
C ARG A 32 -4.95 -1.19 -10.46
N LYS A 33 -5.68 -2.21 -10.00
CA LYS A 33 -6.81 -2.76 -10.77
C LYS A 33 -7.95 -1.77 -10.87
N LYS A 34 -8.31 -1.11 -9.76
CA LYS A 34 -9.35 -0.05 -9.75
C LYS A 34 -8.96 1.07 -10.71
N LEU A 35 -7.71 1.54 -10.66
CA LEU A 35 -7.16 2.54 -11.57
C LEU A 35 -7.29 2.11 -13.03
N SER A 36 -6.92 0.87 -13.34
CA SER A 36 -7.04 0.32 -14.70
C SER A 36 -8.50 0.29 -15.17
N ALA A 37 -9.43 -0.08 -14.29
CA ALA A 37 -10.86 -0.08 -14.57
C ALA A 37 -11.40 1.34 -14.81
N LEU A 38 -10.96 2.33 -14.03
CA LEU A 38 -11.33 3.73 -14.20
C LEU A 38 -10.77 4.30 -15.52
N LYS A 39 -9.52 4.00 -15.86
CA LYS A 39 -8.92 4.39 -17.15
C LYS A 39 -9.68 3.78 -18.32
N LEU A 40 -10.09 2.51 -18.23
CA LEU A 40 -10.93 1.88 -19.24
C LEU A 40 -12.29 2.56 -19.34
N LYS A 41 -12.93 2.86 -18.20
CA LYS A 41 -14.21 3.56 -18.17
C LYS A 41 -14.11 4.95 -18.81
N LEU A 42 -13.04 5.70 -18.53
CA LEU A 42 -12.76 6.99 -19.14
C LEU A 42 -12.60 6.90 -20.67
N MET A 43 -11.96 5.86 -21.19
CA MET A 43 -11.82 5.67 -22.66
C MET A 43 -13.15 5.50 -23.37
N HIS A 44 -14.16 4.93 -22.69
CA HIS A 44 -15.50 4.71 -23.25
C HIS A 44 -16.50 5.78 -22.83
N GLU A 45 -16.13 6.71 -21.95
CA GLU A 45 -17.01 7.77 -21.48
C GLU A 45 -17.11 8.88 -22.53
N THR A 46 -18.32 9.07 -23.05
CA THR A 46 -18.62 10.09 -24.06
C THR A 46 -19.13 11.38 -23.45
N ASP A 47 -19.60 11.33 -22.20
CA ASP A 47 -20.06 12.51 -21.47
C ASP A 47 -18.84 13.32 -20.95
N PRO A 48 -18.68 14.59 -21.35
CA PRO A 48 -17.50 15.38 -21.00
C PRO A 48 -17.42 15.70 -19.50
N ILE A 49 -18.56 15.80 -18.81
CA ILE A 49 -18.61 16.09 -17.37
C ILE A 49 -18.15 14.86 -16.59
N LYS A 50 -18.70 13.68 -16.90
CA LYS A 50 -18.27 12.40 -16.30
C LYS A 50 -16.83 12.06 -16.66
N ALA A 51 -16.40 12.33 -17.89
CA ALA A 51 -15.02 12.13 -18.30
C ALA A 51 -14.06 13.02 -17.49
N GLN A 52 -14.47 14.26 -17.16
CA GLN A 52 -13.68 15.12 -16.28
C GLN A 52 -13.62 14.56 -14.85
N GLN A 53 -14.76 14.17 -14.28
CA GLN A 53 -14.82 13.55 -12.95
C GLN A 53 -13.96 12.28 -12.85
N LEU A 54 -13.99 11.43 -13.89
CA LEU A 54 -13.16 10.22 -13.94
C LEU A 54 -11.67 10.56 -14.04
N ARG A 55 -11.29 11.64 -14.74
CA ARG A 55 -9.88 12.09 -14.79
C ARG A 55 -9.39 12.55 -13.43
N GLU A 56 -10.20 13.31 -12.70
CA GLU A 56 -9.88 13.76 -11.34
C GLU A 56 -9.76 12.56 -10.39
N GLU A 57 -10.66 11.59 -10.48
CA GLU A 57 -10.61 10.37 -9.67
C GLU A 57 -9.38 9.50 -10.00
N ILE A 58 -9.04 9.39 -11.28
CA ILE A 58 -7.82 8.71 -11.75
C ILE A 58 -6.58 9.40 -11.20
N GLU A 59 -6.48 10.72 -11.29
CA GLU A 59 -5.33 11.48 -10.79
C GLU A 59 -5.18 11.36 -9.27
N ALA A 60 -6.28 11.46 -8.53
CA ALA A 60 -6.29 11.26 -7.09
C ALA A 60 -5.80 9.85 -6.71
N LEU A 61 -6.29 8.83 -7.42
CA LEU A 61 -5.90 7.44 -7.19
C LEU A 61 -4.44 7.17 -7.59
N GLU A 62 -3.94 7.76 -8.67
CA GLU A 62 -2.51 7.66 -9.05
C GLU A 62 -1.59 8.29 -8.01
N ASN A 63 -1.97 9.44 -7.45
CA ASN A 63 -1.23 10.07 -6.38
C ASN A 63 -1.26 9.26 -5.07
N GLY A 64 -2.42 8.68 -4.74
CA GLY A 64 -2.57 7.75 -3.62
C GLY A 64 -1.63 6.56 -3.76
N ILE A 65 -1.76 5.79 -4.85
CA ILE A 65 -0.92 4.63 -5.17
C ILE A 65 0.57 4.98 -5.07
N LYS A 66 1.00 6.14 -5.59
CA LYS A 66 2.40 6.56 -5.52
C LYS A 66 2.88 6.82 -4.09
N SER A 67 2.03 7.42 -3.25
CA SER A 67 2.30 7.64 -1.83
C SER A 67 2.38 6.31 -1.07
N ASP A 68 1.41 5.41 -1.29
CA ASP A 68 1.37 4.09 -0.67
C ASP A 68 2.55 3.21 -1.11
N GLU A 69 2.98 3.29 -2.38
CA GLU A 69 4.21 2.63 -2.85
C GLU A 69 5.46 3.15 -2.13
N ALA A 70 5.57 4.46 -1.92
CA ALA A 70 6.69 5.05 -1.19
C ALA A 70 6.70 4.62 0.29
N GLN A 71 5.54 4.58 0.95
CA GLN A 71 5.41 4.11 2.32
C GLN A 71 5.76 2.62 2.45
N LEU A 72 5.25 1.79 1.53
CA LEU A 72 5.56 0.37 1.48
C LEU A 72 7.06 0.14 1.24
N GLN A 73 7.68 0.93 0.36
CA GLN A 73 9.12 0.84 0.11
C GLN A 73 9.91 1.18 1.39
N ALA A 74 9.57 2.26 2.07
CA ALA A 74 10.21 2.63 3.33
C ALA A 74 10.05 1.53 4.40
N LEU A 75 8.86 0.90 4.49
CA LEU A 75 8.62 -0.23 5.39
C LEU A 75 9.48 -1.45 5.03
N LEU A 76 9.63 -1.76 3.74
CA LEU A 76 10.51 -2.85 3.27
C LEU A 76 11.98 -2.58 3.55
N GLU A 77 12.43 -1.32 3.41
CA GLU A 77 13.79 -0.90 3.78
C GLU A 77 14.01 -1.04 5.29
N ASP A 78 13.05 -0.64 6.12
CA ASP A 78 13.12 -0.79 7.58
C ASP A 78 13.16 -2.27 7.99
N ILE A 79 12.32 -3.12 7.37
CA ILE A 79 12.39 -4.58 7.55
C ILE A 79 13.79 -5.10 7.15
N SER A 80 14.32 -4.66 6.01
CA SER A 80 15.65 -5.10 5.56
C SER A 80 16.76 -4.64 6.52
N ALA A 81 16.66 -3.46 7.11
CA ALA A 81 17.67 -2.93 8.02
C ALA A 81 17.57 -3.53 9.43
N ASN A 82 16.35 -3.77 9.91
CA ASN A 82 16.07 -4.08 11.32
C ASN A 82 15.74 -5.57 11.55
N CYS A 83 15.30 -6.28 10.52
CA CYS A 83 14.86 -7.68 10.60
C CYS A 83 15.78 -8.68 9.88
N SER A 84 16.82 -8.20 9.19
CA SER A 84 17.83 -9.05 8.54
C SER A 84 18.95 -9.46 9.51
N GLY A 85 18.61 -9.73 10.77
CA GLY A 85 19.56 -10.06 11.85
C GLY A 85 20.68 -11.00 11.37
N HIS A 86 21.91 -10.50 11.47
CA HIS A 86 23.15 -11.28 11.38
C HIS A 86 23.50 -11.84 12.76
#